data_AF-A0AAX2LQB0-F1
#
_entry.id   AF-A0AAX2LQB0-F1
#
_cell.length_a   1.000
_cell.length_b   1.000
_cell.length_c   1.000
_cell.angle_alpha   90.00
_cell.angle_beta   90.00
_cell.angle_gamma   90.00
#
_symmetry.space_group_name_H-M   'P 1'
#
loop_
_entity.id
_entity.type
_entity.pdbx_description
1 polymer ?
#
loop_
_entity_poly.entity_id
_entity_poly.type
_entity_poly.pdbx_seq_one_letter_code
_entity_poly.pdbx_strand_id
1 'polypeptide(L)'
;MIEHQASKMIIVTSSDVTAEALTSAQGKRLWLVNGGELVHMIEEGRSLMQKPVIEAHPQLSPNLCPNCHFELVVRIAKKGQNTEQSFYGCTAFPKCRYTCDC
;
A
#
# COMPACT_ATOMS: atom_id res chain seq x y z
N MET A 1 34.74 -10.87 9.94
CA MET A 1 33.51 -10.28 9.36
C MET A 1 32.36 -10.13 10.38
N ILE A 2 32.00 -11.16 11.18
CA ILE A 2 31.14 -10.97 12.38
C ILE A 2 31.90 -10.28 13.54
N GLU A 3 33.23 -10.42 13.57
CA GLU A 3 34.12 -9.70 14.50
C GLU A 3 34.13 -8.16 14.35
N HIS A 4 33.54 -7.60 13.29
CA HIS A 4 33.49 -6.15 13.04
C HIS A 4 32.09 -5.55 13.33
N GLN A 5 31.40 -5.98 14.39
CA GLN A 5 30.09 -5.45 14.81
C GLN A 5 28.92 -5.66 13.82
N ALA A 6 29.01 -6.63 12.90
CA ALA A 6 27.86 -6.95 12.05
C ALA A 6 26.72 -7.57 12.89
N SER A 7 25.52 -7.01 12.77
CA SER A 7 24.33 -7.47 13.51
C SER A 7 23.88 -8.88 13.09
N LYS A 8 24.10 -9.25 11.83
CA LYS A 8 23.75 -10.55 11.26
C LYS A 8 24.58 -10.83 10.01
N MET A 9 24.98 -12.09 9.80
CA MET A 9 25.54 -12.59 8.56
C MET A 9 24.50 -13.47 7.85
N ILE A 10 24.32 -13.29 6.55
CA ILE A 10 23.45 -14.16 5.74
C ILE A 10 24.34 -14.84 4.70
N ILE A 11 24.30 -16.17 4.65
CA ILE A 11 25.04 -17.00 3.69
C ILE A 11 24.00 -17.69 2.82
N VAL A 12 24.09 -17.46 1.52
CA VAL A 12 23.18 -18.05 0.53
C VAL A 12 23.96 -19.05 -0.30
N THR A 13 23.47 -20.28 -0.41
CA THR A 13 24.05 -21.34 -1.24
C THR A 13 23.05 -21.77 -2.30
N SER A 14 23.55 -22.09 -3.49
CA SER A 14 22.72 -22.65 -4.58
C SER A 14 22.48 -24.16 -4.44
N SER A 15 23.08 -24.79 -3.43
CA SER A 15 22.97 -26.22 -3.13
C SER A 15 22.50 -26.43 -1.69
N ASP A 16 22.25 -27.69 -1.34
CA ASP A 16 22.00 -28.11 0.03
C ASP A 16 23.20 -27.82 0.94
N VAL A 17 22.88 -27.69 2.22
CA VAL A 17 23.84 -27.45 3.31
C VAL A 17 23.89 -28.69 4.18
N THR A 18 25.08 -29.11 4.59
CA THR A 18 25.23 -30.31 5.42
C THR A 18 24.63 -30.11 6.81
N ALA A 19 24.19 -31.19 7.45
CA ALA A 19 23.58 -31.16 8.77
C ALA A 19 24.53 -30.58 9.85
N GLU A 20 25.83 -30.83 9.72
CA GLU A 20 26.85 -30.29 10.62
C GLU A 20 26.97 -28.77 10.48
N ALA A 21 26.91 -28.25 9.24
CA ALA A 21 26.96 -26.82 8.99
C ALA A 21 25.72 -26.10 9.53
N LEU A 22 24.53 -26.72 9.42
CA LEU A 22 23.30 -26.23 10.04
C LEU A 22 23.39 -26.24 11.58
N THR A 23 23.88 -27.33 12.16
CA THR A 23 24.08 -27.45 13.61
C THR A 23 25.07 -26.41 14.12
N SER A 24 26.16 -26.20 13.39
CA SER A 24 27.15 -25.16 13.70
C SER A 24 26.56 -23.75 13.62
N ALA A 25 25.54 -23.53 12.79
CA ALA A 25 24.85 -22.25 12.69
C ALA A 25 23.90 -21.97 13.84
N GLN A 26 23.37 -23.01 14.50
CA GLN A 26 22.41 -22.85 15.59
C GLN A 26 23.01 -22.02 16.73
N GLY A 27 22.26 -20.99 17.15
CA GLY A 27 22.67 -20.08 18.22
C GLY A 27 23.71 -19.03 17.82
N LYS A 28 24.18 -19.01 16.56
CA LYS A 28 25.08 -17.97 16.04
C LYS A 28 24.29 -16.87 15.34
N ARG A 29 24.89 -15.68 15.19
CA ARG A 29 24.34 -14.56 14.40
C ARG A 29 24.51 -14.77 12.89
N LEU A 30 24.30 -15.99 12.43
CA LEU A 30 24.42 -16.36 11.03
C LEU A 30 23.15 -17.07 10.57
N TRP A 31 22.66 -16.69 9.39
CA TRP A 31 21.51 -17.30 8.77
C TRP A 31 21.94 -17.93 7.46
N LEU A 32 21.78 -19.25 7.37
CA LEU A 32 22.00 -20.01 6.15
C LEU A 32 20.70 -20.06 5.35
N VAL A 33 20.80 -19.84 4.05
CA VAL A 33 19.73 -20.03 3.08
C VAL A 33 20.22 -21.03 2.05
N ASN A 34 19.58 -22.20 1.98
CA ASN A 34 19.93 -23.23 1.00
C ASN A 34 19.24 -23.00 -0.36
N GLY A 35 19.52 -23.85 -1.34
CA GLY A 35 18.96 -23.73 -2.69
C GLY A 35 17.42 -23.79 -2.74
N GLY A 36 16.81 -24.73 -2.01
CA GLY A 36 15.35 -24.86 -1.95
C GLY A 36 14.67 -23.67 -1.28
N GLU A 37 15.23 -23.21 -0.16
CA GLU A 37 14.78 -22.00 0.54
C GLU A 37 14.93 -20.75 -0.33
N LEU A 38 16.05 -20.63 -1.06
CA LEU A 38 16.28 -19.51 -1.97
C LEU A 38 15.24 -19.46 -3.09
N VAL A 39 14.94 -20.61 -3.71
CA VAL A 39 13.91 -20.70 -4.75
C VAL A 39 12.56 -20.27 -4.18
N HIS A 40 12.19 -20.76 -2.99
CA HIS A 40 10.95 -20.37 -2.33
C HIS A 40 10.87 -18.86 -2.10
N MET A 41 11.93 -18.24 -1.57
CA MET A 41 11.99 -16.79 -1.35
C MET A 41 11.83 -15.99 -2.65
N ILE A 42 12.42 -16.46 -3.75
CA ILE A 42 12.31 -15.82 -5.07
C ILE A 42 10.87 -15.94 -5.61
N GLU A 43 10.26 -17.12 -5.50
CA GLU A 43 8.89 -17.35 -5.97
C GLU A 43 7.87 -16.51 -5.18
N GLU A 44 8.00 -16.47 -3.85
CA GLU A 44 7.20 -15.62 -2.97
C GLU A 44 7.38 -14.13 -3.30
N GLY A 45 8.63 -13.67 -3.41
CA GLY A 45 8.94 -12.28 -3.75
C GLY A 45 8.35 -11.88 -5.11
N ARG A 46 8.44 -12.78 -6.10
CA ARG A 46 7.85 -12.58 -7.42
C ARG A 46 6.32 -12.50 -7.34
N SER A 47 5.67 -13.36 -6.54
CA SER A 47 4.22 -13.30 -6.32
C SER A 47 3.78 -11.98 -5.70
N LEU A 48 4.54 -11.45 -4.73
CA LEU A 48 4.25 -10.15 -4.12
C LEU A 48 4.41 -8.98 -5.11
N MET A 49 5.40 -9.04 -5.99
CA MET A 49 5.61 -8.03 -7.04
C MET A 49 4.56 -8.13 -8.16
N GLN A 50 4.05 -9.33 -8.43
CA GLN A 50 3.07 -9.62 -9.48
C GLN A 50 1.63 -9.59 -8.99
N LYS A 51 1.41 -9.52 -7.67
CA LYS A 51 0.11 -9.14 -7.13
C LYS A 51 -0.19 -7.76 -7.73
N PRO A 52 -1.32 -7.59 -8.43
CA PRO A 52 -1.68 -6.26 -8.91
C PRO A 52 -1.62 -5.37 -7.68
N VAL A 53 -0.72 -4.39 -7.72
CA VAL A 53 -0.84 -3.23 -6.86
C VAL A 53 -2.20 -2.72 -7.25
N ILE A 54 -3.22 -3.08 -6.49
CA ILE A 54 -4.43 -2.29 -6.40
C ILE A 54 -3.83 -1.01 -5.84
N GLU A 55 -3.38 -0.13 -6.73
CA GLU A 55 -3.21 1.25 -6.41
C GLU A 55 -4.58 1.59 -5.84
N ALA A 56 -4.63 1.72 -4.52
CA ALA A 56 -5.46 2.75 -3.96
C ALA A 56 -4.91 4.06 -4.52
N HIS A 57 -5.12 4.29 -5.83
CA HIS A 57 -5.60 5.57 -6.28
C HIS A 57 -6.64 5.91 -5.22
N PRO A 58 -6.46 7.00 -4.46
CA PRO A 58 -7.61 7.60 -3.83
C PRO A 58 -8.48 7.96 -5.03
N GLN A 59 -9.36 7.03 -5.40
CA GLN A 59 -10.61 7.37 -6.03
C GLN A 59 -11.17 8.34 -5.02
N LEU A 60 -10.91 9.62 -5.29
CA LEU A 60 -11.47 10.74 -4.58
C LEU A 60 -12.95 10.38 -4.58
N SER A 61 -13.44 9.88 -3.44
CA SER A 61 -14.78 9.34 -3.39
C SER A 61 -15.64 10.41 -4.04
N PRO A 62 -16.53 10.08 -5.01
CA PRO A 62 -17.18 11.07 -5.88
C PRO A 62 -17.92 12.16 -5.10
N ASN A 63 -18.04 11.96 -3.79
CA ASN A 63 -18.61 12.84 -2.80
C ASN A 63 -17.59 13.74 -2.06
N LEU A 64 -16.34 13.97 -2.50
CA LEU A 64 -15.43 14.93 -1.83
C LEU A 64 -15.23 16.21 -2.65
N CYS A 65 -15.31 17.35 -1.98
CA CYS A 65 -15.13 18.66 -2.59
C CYS A 65 -13.64 18.90 -2.94
N PRO A 66 -13.31 19.29 -4.19
CA PRO A 66 -11.92 19.55 -4.59
C PRO A 66 -11.30 20.78 -3.92
N ASN A 67 -12.12 21.69 -3.39
CA ASN A 67 -11.63 22.93 -2.77
C ASN A 67 -11.26 22.77 -1.30
N CYS A 68 -11.93 21.88 -0.57
CA CYS A 68 -11.78 21.78 0.88
C CYS A 68 -11.81 20.36 1.44
N HIS A 69 -11.96 19.35 0.58
CA HIS A 69 -11.99 17.92 0.92
C HIS A 69 -13.09 17.50 1.91
N PHE A 70 -14.10 18.35 2.12
CA PHE A 70 -15.33 17.99 2.83
C PHE A 70 -16.35 17.35 1.87
N GLU A 71 -17.32 16.64 2.43
CA GLU A 71 -18.30 15.90 1.62
C GLU A 71 -19.18 16.82 0.75
N LEU A 72 -19.52 16.35 -0.45
CA LEU A 72 -20.52 16.87 -1.37
C LEU A 72 -21.84 16.15 -1.14
N VAL A 73 -22.93 16.90 -1.07
CA VAL A 73 -24.29 16.37 -0.89
C VAL A 73 -25.23 16.90 -1.95
N VAL A 74 -26.21 16.10 -2.36
CA VAL A 74 -27.23 16.53 -3.33
C VAL A 74 -28.17 17.54 -2.67
N ARG A 75 -28.36 18.68 -3.32
CA ARG A 75 -29.27 19.77 -2.92
C ARG A 75 -30.17 20.15 -4.09
N ILE A 76 -31.36 20.64 -3.80
CA ILE A 76 -32.32 21.10 -4.82
C ILE A 76 -32.28 22.63 -4.87
N ALA A 77 -32.12 23.18 -6.08
CA ALA A 77 -32.13 24.63 -6.28
C ALA A 77 -33.55 25.19 -6.10
N LYS A 78 -33.70 26.09 -5.13
CA LYS A 78 -35.00 26.73 -4.77
C LYS A 78 -35.25 28.06 -5.48
N LYS A 79 -34.26 28.63 -6.18
CA LYS A 79 -34.32 29.95 -6.80
C LYS A 79 -33.35 30.04 -7.97
N GLY A 80 -33.78 30.64 -9.08
CA GLY A 80 -32.94 30.91 -10.26
C GLY A 80 -33.39 30.15 -11.51
N GLN A 81 -32.55 30.14 -12.54
CA GLN A 81 -32.86 29.51 -13.85
C GLN A 81 -32.97 27.98 -13.76
N ASN A 82 -32.31 27.35 -12.78
CA ASN A 82 -32.31 25.90 -12.56
C ASN A 82 -33.24 25.47 -11.41
N THR A 83 -34.34 26.19 -11.20
CA THR A 83 -35.29 25.87 -10.11
C THR A 83 -35.80 24.43 -10.27
N GLU A 84 -35.81 23.67 -9.16
CA GLU A 84 -36.13 22.23 -9.08
C GLU A 84 -35.05 21.24 -9.56
N GLN A 85 -33.91 21.72 -10.07
CA GLN A 85 -32.79 20.81 -10.41
C GLN A 85 -31.95 20.47 -9.17
N SER A 86 -31.47 19.22 -9.14
CA SER A 86 -30.50 18.75 -8.15
C SER A 86 -29.08 19.14 -8.54
N PHE A 87 -28.23 19.44 -7.56
CA PHE A 87 -26.80 19.69 -7.74
C PHE A 87 -26.02 19.20 -6.52
N TYR A 88 -24.74 18.90 -6.70
CA TYR A 88 -23.83 18.61 -5.59
C TYR A 88 -23.34 19.90 -4.96
N GLY A 89 -23.56 20.06 -3.66
CA GLY A 89 -23.07 21.19 -2.87
C GLY A 89 -22.20 20.75 -1.70
N CYS A 90 -21.13 21.50 -1.44
CA CYS A 90 -20.25 21.21 -0.30
C CYS A 90 -20.97 21.38 1.06
N THR A 91 -20.75 20.42 1.96
CA THR A 91 -21.21 20.45 3.37
C THR A 91 -20.63 21.61 4.17
N ALA A 92 -19.42 22.09 3.83
CA ALA A 92 -18.76 23.21 4.50
C ALA A 92 -19.32 24.60 4.14
N PHE A 93 -20.43 24.69 3.41
CA PHE A 93 -21.12 25.96 3.17
C PHE A 93 -21.53 26.63 4.51
N PRO A 94 -21.32 27.94 4.72
CA PRO A 94 -20.97 28.99 3.75
C PRO A 94 -19.47 29.20 3.50
N LYS A 95 -18.59 28.47 4.20
CA LYS A 95 -17.12 28.62 4.10
C LYS A 95 -16.57 28.08 2.78
N CYS A 96 -17.20 27.05 2.22
CA CYS A 96 -16.94 26.57 0.86
C CYS A 96 -18.20 26.69 0.00
N ARG A 97 -18.09 27.33 -1.16
CA ARG A 97 -19.20 27.55 -2.11
C ARG A 97 -19.07 26.73 -3.39
N TYR A 98 -18.25 25.68 -3.36
CA TYR A 98 -18.13 24.77 -4.48
C TYR A 98 -19.46 24.04 -4.71
N THR A 99 -19.89 24.05 -5.98
CA THR A 99 -21.05 23.30 -6.48
C THR A 99 -20.69 22.70 -7.83
N CYS A 100 -21.23 21.52 -8.13
CA CYS A 100 -21.17 20.93 -9.46
C CYS A 100 -22.51 20.29 -9.82
N ASP A 101 -22.80 20.21 -11.10
CA ASP A 101 -24.02 19.56 -11.59
C ASP A 101 -23.96 18.06 -11.30
N CYS A 102 -25.13 17.45 -11.12
CA CYS A 102 -25.26 16.03 -10.80
C CYS A 102 -25.15 15.11 -12.01
#